data_AF-A0A2G5WYY9-F1
#
_entry.id   AF-A0A2G5WYY9-F1
#
_cell.length_a   1.000
_cell.length_b   1.000
_cell.length_c   1.000
_cell.angle_alpha   90.00
_cell.angle_beta   90.00
_cell.angle_gamma   90.00
#
_symmetry.space_group_name_H-M   'P 1'
#
loop_
_entity.id
_entity.type
_entity.pdbx_description
1 polymer ?
#
loop_
_entity_poly.entity_id
_entity_poly.type
_entity_poly.pdbx_seq_one_letter_code
_entity_poly.pdbx_strand_id
1 'polypeptide(L)'
;MKQTLIAVVAVFAWLCLTPATEAATLDEVKEIVDLYYYGEKPTNLHNARNVTEVVRQLDEYSVYMTPAEYNDYLNQYASAEAPAQVATLAAPHNPDNVSSNMMYGNVGYLKIKAFSAHLQEDVNAHWSRLKAAGAKRLILDLRFNGGGYVDSAEQLLGFFPRVKEAYKLQTRMGTQAGKVVPAKNQFPVDTYVLVNRYSASASEIVAVSLKDQSAANIVGETTKGKGSVQSLFELENGGALKLTTGHYTGPKGTPVQHKGVEPNIKMKPGTEHAGMHKRLVTSDLVARGYQFIKGPTGVAQSKVFNVEFTQKMNFGPAKDFNKMELVKFGSVSIQTAKKASNDKTMTIQPAKPMALGAEYMLIVHPGIAGANGLSVVKGTYTPFTVQARAEALAK
;
A
#
# COMPACT_ATOMS: atom_id res chain seq x y z
N MET A 1 23.83 -15.77 -84.89
CA MET A 1 22.53 -16.44 -84.69
C MET A 1 22.73 -17.63 -83.75
N LYS A 2 21.83 -17.83 -82.77
CA LYS A 2 21.69 -19.01 -81.86
C LYS A 2 22.92 -19.29 -80.95
N GLN A 3 22.85 -19.19 -79.62
CA GLN A 3 22.08 -19.99 -78.62
C GLN A 3 22.45 -21.48 -78.56
N THR A 4 23.01 -21.93 -77.41
CA THR A 4 22.60 -22.96 -76.40
C THR A 4 23.91 -23.32 -75.61
N LEU A 5 24.11 -23.29 -74.28
CA LEU A 5 23.39 -23.87 -73.11
C LEU A 5 23.30 -25.41 -73.19
N ILE A 6 23.45 -26.25 -72.14
CA ILE A 6 23.71 -26.16 -70.67
C ILE A 6 24.82 -27.22 -70.38
N ALA A 7 25.74 -27.19 -69.39
CA ALA A 7 25.53 -27.36 -67.95
C ALA A 7 26.83 -27.29 -67.10
N VAL A 8 26.75 -26.66 -65.91
CA VAL A 8 27.69 -26.88 -64.79
C VAL A 8 26.84 -27.15 -63.55
N VAL A 9 27.08 -28.28 -62.87
CA VAL A 9 26.38 -28.65 -61.64
C VAL A 9 26.99 -27.89 -60.47
N ALA A 10 26.30 -26.82 -60.03
CA ALA A 10 26.62 -26.14 -58.78
C ALA A 10 25.98 -26.91 -57.61
N VAL A 11 26.78 -27.71 -56.90
CA VAL A 11 26.35 -28.32 -55.64
C VAL A 11 26.22 -27.22 -54.58
N PHE A 12 24.99 -26.83 -54.27
CA PHE A 12 24.71 -25.96 -53.13
C PHE A 12 24.93 -26.72 -51.83
N ALA A 13 26.14 -26.61 -51.27
CA ALA A 13 26.40 -26.98 -49.89
C ALA A 13 25.74 -25.94 -48.96
N TRP A 14 24.47 -26.18 -48.63
CA TRP A 14 23.75 -25.42 -47.60
C TRP A 14 24.31 -25.83 -46.23
N LEU A 15 25.34 -25.13 -45.77
CA LEU A 15 25.92 -25.34 -44.44
C LEU A 15 24.93 -24.82 -43.38
N CYS A 16 24.15 -25.72 -42.80
CA CYS A 16 23.30 -25.41 -41.63
C CYS A 16 24.18 -25.09 -40.41
N LEU A 17 24.52 -23.82 -40.24
CA LEU A 17 25.39 -23.30 -39.17
C LEU A 17 24.61 -22.86 -37.90
N THR A 18 23.46 -23.49 -37.63
CA THR A 18 22.55 -23.11 -36.53
C THR A 18 22.03 -24.23 -35.59
N PRO A 19 22.38 -25.53 -35.66
CA PRO A 19 21.76 -26.53 -34.77
C PRO A 19 22.42 -26.68 -33.38
N ALA A 20 23.68 -26.26 -33.19
CA ALA A 20 24.43 -26.56 -31.97
C ALA A 20 24.09 -25.64 -30.78
N THR A 21 23.89 -24.35 -31.04
CA THR A 21 23.69 -23.33 -29.99
C THR A 21 22.29 -23.37 -29.38
N GLU A 22 21.24 -23.64 -30.17
CA GLU A 22 19.87 -23.78 -29.65
C GLU A 22 19.69 -25.02 -28.78
N ALA A 23 20.32 -26.15 -29.17
CA ALA A 23 20.30 -27.38 -28.37
C ALA A 23 21.02 -27.20 -27.03
N ALA A 24 22.22 -26.60 -27.03
CA ALA A 24 22.95 -26.27 -25.81
C ALA A 24 22.15 -25.34 -24.89
N THR A 25 21.56 -24.27 -25.43
CA THR A 25 20.68 -23.35 -24.66
C THR A 25 19.50 -24.09 -24.02
N LEU A 26 18.88 -25.03 -24.76
CA LEU A 26 17.74 -25.79 -24.27
C LEU A 26 18.12 -26.69 -23.08
N ASP A 27 19.27 -27.34 -23.16
CA ASP A 27 19.73 -28.23 -22.10
C ASP A 27 20.20 -27.44 -20.86
N GLU A 28 20.90 -26.31 -21.05
CA GLU A 28 21.25 -25.35 -19.99
C GLU A 28 19.99 -24.85 -19.25
N VAL A 29 18.96 -24.42 -19.98
CA VAL A 29 17.70 -23.96 -19.38
C VAL A 29 16.97 -25.09 -18.64
N LYS A 30 16.99 -26.32 -19.16
CA LYS A 30 16.41 -27.48 -18.46
C LYS A 30 17.15 -27.74 -17.15
N GLU A 31 18.48 -27.71 -17.14
CA GLU A 31 19.30 -27.88 -15.93
C GLU A 31 19.01 -26.80 -14.88
N ILE A 32 18.98 -25.52 -15.28
CA ILE A 32 18.67 -24.41 -14.36
C ILE A 32 17.27 -24.57 -13.75
N VAL A 33 16.27 -25.00 -14.53
CA VAL A 33 14.92 -25.30 -14.01
C VAL A 33 14.96 -26.50 -13.05
N ASP A 34 15.65 -27.59 -13.41
CA ASP A 34 15.75 -28.79 -12.58
C ASP A 34 16.58 -28.61 -11.30
N LEU A 35 17.42 -27.57 -11.21
CA LEU A 35 18.14 -27.21 -9.99
C LEU A 35 17.36 -26.18 -9.14
N TYR A 36 16.86 -25.11 -9.75
CA TYR A 36 16.44 -23.90 -9.01
C TYR A 36 14.95 -23.59 -9.02
N TYR A 37 14.15 -24.11 -9.97
CA TYR A 37 12.74 -23.70 -10.09
C TYR A 37 11.91 -24.11 -8.87
N TYR A 38 11.22 -23.15 -8.24
CA TYR A 38 10.39 -23.37 -7.06
C TYR A 38 8.92 -23.11 -7.38
N GLY A 39 8.19 -24.18 -7.72
CA GLY A 39 6.77 -24.14 -8.08
C GLY A 39 6.20 -25.55 -8.23
N GLU A 40 5.08 -25.69 -8.94
CA GLU A 40 4.57 -27.00 -9.34
C GLU A 40 5.52 -27.63 -10.37
N LYS A 41 6.01 -28.85 -10.11
CA LYS A 41 7.05 -29.45 -10.95
C LYS A 41 6.52 -29.70 -12.38
N PRO A 42 7.18 -29.21 -13.44
CA PRO A 42 6.79 -29.49 -14.82
C PRO A 42 6.74 -30.99 -15.12
N THR A 43 5.67 -31.44 -15.76
CA THR A 43 5.43 -32.87 -16.03
C THR A 43 6.23 -33.42 -17.21
N ASN A 44 6.66 -32.55 -18.15
CA ASN A 44 7.30 -32.94 -19.41
C ASN A 44 8.56 -32.09 -19.71
N LEU A 45 9.29 -31.65 -18.67
CA LEU A 45 10.47 -30.78 -18.81
C LEU A 45 11.48 -31.30 -19.83
N HIS A 46 11.96 -32.54 -19.65
CA HIS A 46 12.98 -33.13 -20.52
C HIS A 46 12.48 -33.34 -21.97
N ASN A 47 11.16 -33.57 -22.15
CA ASN A 47 10.51 -33.77 -23.44
C ASN A 47 10.30 -32.47 -24.23
N ALA A 48 10.49 -31.30 -23.62
CA ALA A 48 10.39 -30.00 -24.29
C ALA A 48 11.44 -29.87 -25.39
N ARG A 49 11.01 -29.38 -26.55
CA ARG A 49 11.81 -29.30 -27.80
C ARG A 49 12.48 -27.94 -28.01
N ASN A 50 12.12 -26.96 -27.20
CA ASN A 50 12.62 -25.58 -27.23
C ASN A 50 12.37 -24.90 -25.88
N VAL A 51 13.08 -23.80 -25.63
CA VAL A 51 13.01 -23.06 -24.37
C VAL A 51 11.59 -22.53 -24.09
N THR A 52 10.85 -22.15 -25.13
CA THR A 52 9.47 -21.67 -25.01
C THR A 52 8.52 -22.76 -24.46
N GLU A 53 8.70 -24.02 -24.86
CA GLU A 53 7.98 -25.17 -24.29
C GLU A 53 8.36 -25.48 -22.84
N VAL A 54 9.61 -25.19 -22.43
CA VAL A 54 10.02 -25.28 -21.01
C VAL A 54 9.30 -24.22 -20.20
N VAL A 55 9.44 -22.94 -20.58
CA VAL A 55 8.94 -21.79 -19.83
C VAL A 55 7.41 -21.82 -19.68
N ARG A 56 6.67 -22.27 -20.72
CA ARG A 56 5.21 -22.43 -20.66
C ARG A 56 4.70 -23.45 -19.63
N GLN A 57 5.57 -24.32 -19.11
CA GLN A 57 5.22 -25.29 -18.06
C GLN A 57 5.54 -24.78 -16.64
N LEU A 58 6.09 -23.56 -16.52
CA LEU A 58 6.46 -22.93 -15.24
C LEU A 58 5.30 -22.08 -14.71
N ASP A 59 5.59 -20.87 -14.21
CA ASP A 59 4.61 -19.91 -13.72
C ASP A 59 4.56 -18.64 -14.59
N GLU A 60 3.60 -17.77 -14.27
CA GLU A 60 3.38 -16.47 -14.92
C GLU A 60 4.49 -15.42 -14.69
N TYR A 61 5.54 -15.75 -13.93
CA TYR A 61 6.66 -14.85 -13.61
C TYR A 61 8.00 -15.29 -14.24
N SER A 62 8.08 -16.55 -14.65
CA SER A 62 9.25 -17.16 -15.27
C SER A 62 9.26 -16.88 -16.78
N VAL A 63 10.36 -16.34 -17.30
CA VAL A 63 10.47 -15.83 -18.68
C VAL A 63 11.89 -16.06 -19.19
N TYR A 64 12.02 -16.62 -20.40
CA TYR A 64 13.26 -16.57 -21.17
C TYR A 64 13.31 -15.28 -21.99
N MET A 65 14.47 -14.64 -22.01
CA MET A 65 14.79 -13.46 -22.79
C MET A 65 15.93 -13.79 -23.74
N THR A 66 15.72 -13.54 -25.03
CA THR A 66 16.80 -13.56 -26.04
C THR A 66 17.90 -12.54 -25.70
N PRO A 67 19.11 -12.61 -26.29
CA PRO A 67 20.16 -11.63 -26.02
C PRO A 67 19.75 -10.17 -26.23
N ALA A 68 18.89 -9.90 -27.23
CA ALA A 68 18.34 -8.57 -27.48
C ALA A 68 17.36 -8.13 -26.38
N GLU A 69 16.39 -8.98 -26.03
CA GLU A 69 15.43 -8.71 -24.96
C GLU A 69 16.11 -8.58 -23.59
N TYR A 70 17.18 -9.35 -23.34
CA TYR A 70 17.94 -9.26 -22.10
C TYR A 70 18.76 -7.96 -22.03
N ASN A 71 19.41 -7.57 -23.14
CA ASN A 71 20.07 -6.26 -23.22
C ASN A 71 19.08 -5.10 -23.05
N ASP A 72 17.90 -5.17 -23.65
CA ASP A 72 16.84 -4.16 -23.46
C ASP A 72 16.33 -4.13 -22.01
N TYR A 73 16.17 -5.30 -21.39
CA TYR A 73 15.89 -5.43 -19.96
C TYR A 73 17.00 -4.79 -19.11
N LEU A 74 18.28 -5.06 -19.36
CA LEU A 74 19.38 -4.41 -18.65
C LEU A 74 19.34 -2.89 -18.84
N ASN A 75 19.10 -2.38 -20.05
CA ASN A 75 18.99 -0.94 -20.30
C ASN A 75 17.79 -0.29 -19.58
N GLN A 76 16.69 -1.03 -19.39
CA GLN A 76 15.52 -0.58 -18.64
C GLN A 76 15.68 -0.72 -17.10
N TYR A 77 16.37 -1.76 -16.64
CA TYR A 77 16.44 -2.17 -15.23
C TYR A 77 17.80 -1.99 -14.55
N ALA A 78 18.82 -1.44 -15.24
CA ALA A 78 20.08 -0.98 -14.64
C ALA A 78 19.91 0.14 -13.58
N SER A 79 18.68 0.60 -13.36
CA SER A 79 18.29 1.52 -12.27
C SER A 79 17.33 0.90 -11.23
N ALA A 80 16.91 -0.37 -11.42
CA ALA A 80 15.76 -0.96 -10.71
C ALA A 80 15.92 -2.41 -10.21
N GLU A 81 16.65 -3.30 -10.91
CA GLU A 81 16.72 -4.74 -10.55
C GLU A 81 18.13 -5.38 -10.72
N ALA A 82 19.21 -4.58 -10.69
CA ALA A 82 20.57 -5.14 -10.56
C ALA A 82 20.74 -5.86 -9.19
N PRO A 83 21.68 -6.83 -9.04
CA PRO A 83 21.91 -7.52 -7.77
C PRO A 83 22.03 -6.54 -6.60
N ALA A 84 21.39 -6.88 -5.47
CA ALA A 84 20.87 -5.94 -4.46
C ALA A 84 21.85 -4.87 -3.91
N GLN A 85 23.16 -5.10 -4.03
CA GLN A 85 24.22 -4.17 -3.58
C GLN A 85 24.65 -3.13 -4.64
N VAL A 86 24.29 -3.30 -5.92
CA VAL A 86 24.77 -2.45 -7.03
C VAL A 86 23.71 -1.44 -7.50
N ALA A 87 22.43 -1.82 -7.60
CA ALA A 87 21.36 -0.90 -8.01
C ALA A 87 21.00 0.15 -6.94
N THR A 88 21.14 -0.20 -5.66
CA THR A 88 20.68 0.63 -4.52
C THR A 88 21.44 1.96 -4.40
N LEU A 89 22.70 2.03 -4.84
CA LEU A 89 23.53 3.24 -4.78
C LEU A 89 23.32 4.21 -5.96
N ALA A 90 22.75 3.75 -7.07
CA ALA A 90 22.60 4.54 -8.30
C ALA A 90 21.13 4.94 -8.62
N ALA A 91 20.15 4.34 -7.95
CA ALA A 91 18.74 4.64 -8.17
C ALA A 91 18.40 6.10 -7.80
N PRO A 92 17.79 6.89 -8.72
CA PRO A 92 17.50 8.30 -8.47
C PRO A 92 16.50 8.48 -7.32
N HIS A 93 16.78 9.43 -6.42
CA HIS A 93 15.87 9.77 -5.34
C HIS A 93 14.57 10.38 -5.90
N ASN A 94 13.42 9.86 -5.45
CA ASN A 94 12.11 10.37 -5.81
C ASN A 94 11.43 10.90 -4.54
N PRO A 95 11.48 12.22 -4.27
CA PRO A 95 10.94 12.81 -3.05
C PRO A 95 9.40 12.68 -2.95
N ASP A 96 8.71 12.39 -4.05
CA ASP A 96 7.28 12.15 -4.08
C ASP A 96 6.91 10.68 -3.77
N ASN A 97 7.86 9.77 -3.53
CA ASN A 97 7.55 8.36 -3.24
C ASN A 97 6.76 8.19 -1.93
N VAL A 98 7.12 8.99 -0.92
CA VAL A 98 6.44 9.03 0.38
C VAL A 98 5.69 10.34 0.53
N SER A 99 4.46 10.29 1.04
CA SER A 99 3.73 11.50 1.43
C SER A 99 3.07 11.34 2.79
N SER A 100 2.84 12.44 3.49
CA SER A 100 2.28 12.40 4.84
C SER A 100 1.42 13.61 5.16
N ASN A 101 0.39 13.42 5.97
CA ASN A 101 -0.38 14.52 6.56
C ASN A 101 -0.84 14.16 7.98
N MET A 102 -1.00 15.18 8.81
CA MET A 102 -1.77 15.04 10.05
C MET A 102 -3.26 14.93 9.71
N MET A 103 -3.99 14.14 10.47
CA MET A 103 -5.45 14.09 10.48
C MET A 103 -5.99 14.47 11.86
N TYR A 104 -7.29 14.68 11.94
CA TYR A 104 -7.97 14.96 13.19
C TYR A 104 -7.70 13.89 14.27
N GLY A 105 -7.72 14.28 15.55
CA GLY A 105 -7.52 13.34 16.66
C GLY A 105 -6.10 12.76 16.76
N ASN A 106 -5.09 13.52 16.35
CA ASN A 106 -3.66 13.16 16.44
C ASN A 106 -3.30 11.86 15.68
N VAL A 107 -3.98 11.62 14.56
CA VAL A 107 -3.69 10.48 13.68
C VAL A 107 -2.76 10.94 12.57
N GLY A 108 -1.54 10.42 12.54
CA GLY A 108 -0.64 10.58 11.40
C GLY A 108 -1.10 9.69 10.24
N TYR A 109 -1.05 10.21 9.03
CA TYR A 109 -1.18 9.43 7.80
C TYR A 109 0.13 9.48 7.02
N LEU A 110 0.62 8.33 6.57
CA LEU A 110 1.80 8.19 5.73
C LEU A 110 1.48 7.22 4.59
N LYS A 111 1.73 7.61 3.34
CA LYS A 111 1.54 6.78 2.15
C LYS A 111 2.89 6.49 1.49
N ILE A 112 3.09 5.25 1.06
CA ILE A 112 4.28 4.81 0.31
C ILE A 112 3.80 4.32 -1.07
N LYS A 113 4.29 4.94 -2.16
CA LYS A 113 3.91 4.55 -3.53
C LYS A 113 4.62 3.28 -4.00
N ALA A 114 5.92 3.15 -3.72
CA ALA A 114 6.75 2.00 -4.04
C ALA A 114 7.85 1.77 -2.99
N PHE A 115 8.41 0.56 -2.96
CA PHE A 115 9.59 0.24 -2.14
C PHE A 115 10.86 0.63 -2.89
N SER A 116 11.30 1.88 -2.72
CA SER A 116 12.50 2.45 -3.32
C SER A 116 13.75 2.28 -2.44
N ALA A 117 14.94 2.40 -3.03
CA ALA A 117 16.22 2.27 -2.32
C ALA A 117 16.37 3.23 -1.12
N HIS A 118 15.78 4.42 -1.20
CA HIS A 118 15.84 5.49 -0.18
C HIS A 118 14.62 5.52 0.77
N LEU A 119 13.86 4.41 0.84
CA LEU A 119 12.59 4.39 1.56
C LEU A 119 12.75 4.66 3.06
N GLN A 120 13.83 4.17 3.69
CA GLN A 120 14.04 4.30 5.12
C GLN A 120 14.24 5.77 5.54
N GLU A 121 15.00 6.52 4.75
CA GLU A 121 15.27 7.95 4.92
C GLU A 121 13.98 8.76 4.80
N ASP A 122 13.23 8.54 3.71
CA ASP A 122 11.97 9.22 3.43
C ASP A 122 10.94 8.95 4.55
N VAL A 123 10.72 7.69 4.90
CA VAL A 123 9.78 7.30 5.96
C VAL A 123 10.20 7.89 7.31
N ASN A 124 11.50 7.87 7.65
CA ASN A 124 12.00 8.46 8.88
C ASN A 124 11.80 9.99 8.93
N ALA A 125 12.02 10.69 7.81
CA ALA A 125 11.80 12.14 7.72
C ALA A 125 10.31 12.51 7.86
N HIS A 126 9.44 11.81 7.13
CA HIS A 126 7.99 12.02 7.19
C HIS A 126 7.41 11.67 8.57
N TRP A 127 7.80 10.54 9.16
CA TRP A 127 7.36 10.15 10.49
C TRP A 127 7.86 11.10 11.58
N SER A 128 9.10 11.57 11.50
CA SER A 128 9.65 12.55 12.47
C SER A 128 8.84 13.85 12.48
N ARG A 129 8.42 14.35 11.30
CA ARG A 129 7.55 15.54 11.19
C ARG A 129 6.17 15.30 11.80
N LEU A 130 5.53 14.16 11.52
CA LEU A 130 4.23 13.80 12.10
C LEU A 130 4.29 13.66 13.64
N LYS A 131 5.34 13.01 14.15
CA LYS A 131 5.61 12.84 15.58
C LYS A 131 5.83 14.18 16.28
N ALA A 132 6.62 15.09 15.68
CA ALA A 132 6.82 16.46 16.18
C ALA A 132 5.51 17.28 16.19
N ALA A 133 4.64 17.07 15.21
CA ALA A 133 3.29 17.64 15.17
C ALA A 133 2.29 16.95 16.13
N GLY A 134 2.74 16.01 16.96
CA GLY A 134 1.93 15.38 18.01
C GLY A 134 1.16 14.13 17.61
N ALA A 135 1.52 13.44 16.52
CA ALA A 135 0.87 12.19 16.12
C ALA A 135 1.04 11.09 17.19
N LYS A 136 -0.07 10.47 17.59
CA LYS A 136 -0.13 9.38 18.58
C LYS A 136 -0.48 8.02 17.97
N ARG A 137 -1.13 8.02 16.81
CA ARG A 137 -1.52 6.83 16.03
C ARG A 137 -1.07 7.01 14.59
N LEU A 138 -0.89 5.90 13.86
CA LEU A 138 -0.45 5.94 12.46
C LEU A 138 -1.40 5.12 11.57
N ILE A 139 -1.81 5.71 10.46
CA ILE A 139 -2.34 4.98 9.30
C ILE A 139 -1.26 4.98 8.22
N LEU A 140 -0.74 3.79 7.90
CA LEU A 140 0.24 3.56 6.85
C LEU A 140 -0.47 3.04 5.59
N ASP A 141 -0.45 3.78 4.48
CA ASP A 141 -1.13 3.40 3.24
C ASP A 141 -0.18 2.73 2.25
N LEU A 142 -0.38 1.42 2.03
CA LEU A 142 0.26 0.59 1.00
C LEU A 142 -0.73 0.18 -0.11
N ARG A 143 -1.94 0.76 -0.16
CA ARG A 143 -2.89 0.51 -1.26
C ARG A 143 -2.29 0.98 -2.58
N PHE A 144 -2.43 0.16 -3.61
CA PHE A 144 -1.85 0.39 -4.95
C PHE A 144 -0.31 0.39 -5.01
N ASN A 145 0.39 -0.06 -3.96
CA ASN A 145 1.84 -0.23 -3.96
C ASN A 145 2.22 -1.63 -4.47
N GLY A 146 2.72 -1.70 -5.71
CA GLY A 146 3.10 -2.96 -6.38
C GLY A 146 4.34 -3.66 -5.82
N GLY A 147 4.99 -3.09 -4.80
CA GLY A 147 6.21 -3.60 -4.20
C GLY A 147 7.43 -2.77 -4.62
N GLY A 148 8.55 -3.45 -4.89
CA GLY A 148 9.87 -2.89 -5.12
C GLY A 148 10.92 -3.70 -4.36
N TYR A 149 12.00 -3.06 -3.91
CA TYR A 149 13.11 -3.73 -3.23
C TYR A 149 12.68 -4.41 -1.91
N VAL A 150 13.16 -5.64 -1.72
CA VAL A 150 12.87 -6.45 -0.51
C VAL A 150 13.60 -5.89 0.71
N ASP A 151 14.85 -5.44 0.54
CA ASP A 151 15.65 -4.77 1.59
C ASP A 151 14.92 -3.55 2.17
N SER A 152 14.24 -2.78 1.33
CA SER A 152 13.41 -1.65 1.76
C SER A 152 12.18 -2.09 2.58
N ALA A 153 11.69 -3.31 2.38
CA ALA A 153 10.67 -3.91 3.24
C ALA A 153 11.26 -4.36 4.58
N GLU A 154 12.46 -4.95 4.61
CA GLU A 154 13.19 -5.27 5.85
C GLU A 154 13.48 -4.01 6.69
N GLN A 155 13.81 -2.90 6.04
CA GLN A 155 13.99 -1.57 6.66
C GLN A 155 12.68 -0.97 7.16
N LEU A 156 11.59 -1.01 6.39
CA LEU A 156 10.28 -0.51 6.81
C LEU A 156 9.74 -1.29 8.02
N LEU A 157 9.97 -2.60 8.06
CA LEU A 157 9.60 -3.46 9.18
C LEU A 157 10.36 -3.08 10.47
N GLY A 158 11.58 -2.55 10.36
CA GLY A 158 12.37 -2.04 11.49
C GLY A 158 11.78 -0.84 12.23
N PHE A 159 10.77 -0.16 11.69
CA PHE A 159 10.00 0.87 12.40
C PHE A 159 8.98 0.27 13.39
N PHE A 160 8.64 -1.01 13.29
CA PHE A 160 7.60 -1.63 14.12
C PHE A 160 8.20 -2.34 15.35
N PRO A 161 7.93 -1.88 16.59
CA PRO A 161 8.63 -2.36 17.80
C PRO A 161 8.37 -3.83 18.17
N ARG A 162 7.45 -4.51 17.48
CA ARG A 162 7.06 -5.91 17.74
C ARG A 162 7.51 -6.88 16.65
N VAL A 163 8.18 -6.40 15.60
CA VAL A 163 8.72 -7.24 14.52
C VAL A 163 10.11 -7.74 14.91
N LYS A 164 10.34 -9.05 14.76
CA LYS A 164 11.59 -9.75 15.06
C LYS A 164 12.20 -10.42 13.82
N GLU A 165 11.35 -10.85 12.89
CA GLU A 165 11.71 -11.53 11.66
C GLU A 165 10.89 -10.91 10.52
N ALA A 166 11.47 -10.69 9.34
CA ALA A 166 10.73 -10.10 8.23
C ALA A 166 9.83 -11.13 7.54
N TYR A 167 10.42 -12.22 7.08
CA TYR A 167 9.75 -13.27 6.31
C TYR A 167 10.52 -14.59 6.40
N LYS A 168 9.96 -15.66 5.85
CA LYS A 168 10.70 -16.86 5.47
C LYS A 168 10.70 -17.02 3.97
N LEU A 169 11.89 -17.09 3.37
CA LEU A 169 12.07 -17.41 1.97
C LEU A 169 12.30 -18.92 1.85
N GLN A 170 11.38 -19.59 1.17
CA GLN A 170 11.46 -21.02 0.88
C GLN A 170 12.00 -21.19 -0.54
N THR A 171 13.08 -21.94 -0.70
CA THR A 171 13.69 -22.30 -2.00
C THR A 171 13.96 -23.81 -2.04
N ARG A 172 14.45 -24.32 -3.17
CA ARG A 172 14.90 -25.73 -3.26
C ARG A 172 16.10 -26.07 -2.37
N MET A 173 16.88 -25.07 -1.98
CA MET A 173 18.03 -25.23 -1.08
C MET A 173 17.65 -25.18 0.42
N GLY A 174 16.37 -24.93 0.74
CA GLY A 174 15.87 -24.90 2.10
C GLY A 174 15.08 -23.62 2.42
N THR A 175 14.95 -23.31 3.71
CA THR A 175 14.26 -22.10 4.18
C THR A 175 15.24 -21.16 4.87
N GLN A 176 15.21 -19.88 4.49
CA GLN A 176 16.00 -18.81 5.10
C GLN A 176 15.10 -17.75 5.72
N ALA A 177 15.50 -17.17 6.85
CA ALA A 177 14.76 -16.08 7.49
C ALA A 177 15.26 -14.72 6.99
N GLY A 178 14.33 -13.87 6.54
CA GLY A 178 14.57 -12.46 6.22
C GLY A 178 14.84 -11.64 7.48
N LYS A 179 15.77 -10.69 7.39
CA LYS A 179 16.23 -9.88 8.51
C LYS A 179 15.33 -8.66 8.70
N VAL A 180 15.46 -8.02 9.86
CA VAL A 180 14.82 -6.74 10.15
C VAL A 180 15.93 -5.75 10.38
N VAL A 181 15.91 -4.61 9.69
CA VAL A 181 16.94 -3.56 9.83
C VAL A 181 16.38 -2.48 10.76
N PRO A 182 16.80 -2.39 12.04
CA PRO A 182 16.16 -1.52 13.03
C PRO A 182 16.19 -0.05 12.62
N ALA A 183 15.04 0.63 12.70
CA ALA A 183 14.93 2.04 12.36
C ALA A 183 15.23 2.96 13.55
N LYS A 184 15.79 4.14 13.27
CA LYS A 184 16.09 5.18 14.28
C LYS A 184 14.86 5.67 15.06
N ASN A 185 13.69 5.66 14.42
CA ASN A 185 12.42 5.98 15.04
C ASN A 185 11.48 4.79 14.93
N GLN A 186 10.70 4.53 15.98
CA GLN A 186 9.63 3.55 15.97
C GLN A 186 8.27 4.20 15.71
N PHE A 187 7.38 3.47 15.04
CA PHE A 187 5.95 3.75 14.93
C PHE A 187 5.21 3.42 16.24
N PRO A 188 4.04 4.02 16.50
CA PRO A 188 3.23 3.68 17.66
C PRO A 188 2.67 2.26 17.54
N VAL A 189 2.36 1.63 18.68
CA VAL A 189 1.68 0.32 18.69
C VAL A 189 0.29 0.38 18.02
N ASP A 190 -0.36 1.55 18.07
CA ASP A 190 -1.59 1.90 17.35
C ASP A 190 -1.29 2.26 15.87
N THR A 191 -0.65 1.33 15.15
CA THR A 191 -0.44 1.43 13.69
C THR A 191 -1.40 0.52 12.93
N TYR A 192 -1.99 1.06 11.87
CA TYR A 192 -2.93 0.40 10.99
C TYR A 192 -2.43 0.51 9.55
N VAL A 193 -2.25 -0.62 8.87
CA VAL A 193 -1.71 -0.68 7.51
C VAL A 193 -2.85 -0.90 6.52
N LEU A 194 -3.09 0.06 5.63
CA LEU A 194 -4.08 -0.06 4.57
C LEU A 194 -3.47 -0.81 3.38
N VAL A 195 -4.18 -1.83 2.91
CA VAL A 195 -3.80 -2.63 1.73
C VAL A 195 -5.01 -2.86 0.84
N ASN A 196 -4.77 -3.19 -0.44
CA ASN A 196 -5.82 -3.62 -1.35
C ASN A 196 -5.33 -4.67 -2.35
N ARG A 197 -6.22 -5.11 -3.25
CA ARG A 197 -5.92 -6.10 -4.32
C ARG A 197 -4.81 -5.72 -5.31
N TYR A 198 -4.28 -4.51 -5.22
CA TYR A 198 -3.13 -4.03 -6.01
C TYR A 198 -1.85 -3.88 -5.17
N SER A 199 -1.92 -4.02 -3.84
CA SER A 199 -0.75 -4.18 -2.98
C SER A 199 -0.09 -5.52 -3.31
N ALA A 200 1.19 -5.51 -3.71
CA ALA A 200 1.89 -6.71 -4.19
C ALA A 200 3.34 -6.82 -3.68
N SER A 201 3.94 -8.02 -3.75
CA SER A 201 5.37 -8.27 -3.51
C SER A 201 5.85 -7.74 -2.15
N ALA A 202 6.80 -6.79 -2.09
CA ALA A 202 7.30 -6.17 -0.87
C ALA A 202 6.18 -5.62 0.06
N SER A 203 5.07 -5.10 -0.50
CA SER A 203 3.89 -4.70 0.28
C SER A 203 3.26 -5.87 1.04
N GLU A 204 3.27 -7.06 0.43
CA GLU A 204 2.70 -8.30 0.99
C GLU A 204 3.64 -8.93 2.01
N ILE A 205 4.96 -8.84 1.81
CA ILE A 205 5.97 -9.17 2.83
C ILE A 205 5.71 -8.36 4.11
N VAL A 206 5.57 -7.04 4.00
CA VAL A 206 5.26 -6.18 5.15
C VAL A 206 3.92 -6.56 5.78
N ALA A 207 2.87 -6.74 4.97
CA ALA A 207 1.54 -7.06 5.50
C ALA A 207 1.49 -8.42 6.22
N VAL A 208 2.10 -9.49 5.66
CA VAL A 208 2.12 -10.82 6.28
C VAL A 208 2.99 -10.85 7.53
N SER A 209 4.14 -10.16 7.51
CA SER A 209 5.05 -10.06 8.65
C SER A 209 4.40 -9.42 9.87
N LEU A 210 3.71 -8.30 9.65
CA LEU A 210 3.01 -7.55 10.69
C LEU A 210 1.79 -8.33 11.24
N LYS A 211 1.06 -9.03 10.36
CA LYS A 211 -0.08 -9.87 10.73
C LYS A 211 0.36 -11.05 11.58
N ASP A 212 1.34 -11.83 11.12
CA ASP A 212 1.85 -13.01 11.83
C ASP A 212 2.36 -12.66 13.23
N GLN A 213 3.09 -11.54 13.35
CA GLN A 213 3.67 -11.09 14.63
C GLN A 213 2.72 -10.23 15.46
N SER A 214 1.50 -9.96 14.97
CA SER A 214 0.51 -9.06 15.63
C SER A 214 1.10 -7.68 15.96
N ALA A 215 2.00 -7.20 15.10
CA ALA A 215 2.74 -5.96 15.30
C ALA A 215 1.90 -4.72 14.91
N ALA A 216 1.03 -4.86 13.91
CA ALA A 216 0.07 -3.86 13.44
C ALA A 216 -1.20 -4.56 12.88
N ASN A 217 -2.29 -3.81 12.72
CA ASN A 217 -3.52 -4.33 12.08
C ASN A 217 -3.51 -4.04 10.58
N ILE A 218 -3.77 -5.07 9.77
CA ILE A 218 -3.95 -4.95 8.31
C ILE A 218 -5.43 -4.63 8.00
N VAL A 219 -5.69 -3.66 7.13
CA VAL A 219 -7.02 -3.09 6.86
C VAL A 219 -7.26 -2.94 5.36
N GLY A 220 -8.44 -3.31 4.86
CA GLY A 220 -8.84 -3.07 3.47
C GLY A 220 -9.37 -4.30 2.73
N GLU A 221 -8.78 -4.61 1.57
CA GLU A 221 -9.06 -5.81 0.76
C GLU A 221 -7.92 -6.84 0.91
N THR A 222 -8.13 -8.10 0.51
CA THR A 222 -7.02 -9.06 0.32
C THR A 222 -6.05 -8.55 -0.75
N THR A 223 -4.76 -8.77 -0.55
CA THR A 223 -3.70 -8.31 -1.47
C THR A 223 -3.54 -9.17 -2.74
N LYS A 224 -2.64 -8.78 -3.64
CA LYS A 224 -2.46 -9.35 -4.99
C LYS A 224 -2.19 -10.86 -5.01
N GLY A 225 -1.41 -11.38 -4.06
CA GLY A 225 -0.93 -12.76 -4.03
C GLY A 225 0.37 -13.02 -4.80
N LYS A 226 1.22 -12.00 -5.03
CA LYS A 226 2.57 -12.17 -5.59
C LYS A 226 3.56 -12.36 -4.44
N GLY A 227 3.68 -13.60 -3.98
CA GLY A 227 4.64 -14.05 -2.97
C GLY A 227 5.93 -14.65 -3.54
N SER A 228 6.10 -14.74 -4.86
CA SER A 228 7.28 -15.33 -5.51
C SER A 228 8.47 -14.38 -5.60
N VAL A 229 9.68 -14.93 -5.46
CA VAL A 229 10.94 -14.27 -5.84
C VAL A 229 11.42 -14.83 -7.16
N GLN A 230 11.90 -13.96 -8.04
CA GLN A 230 12.55 -14.32 -9.28
C GLN A 230 14.06 -14.13 -9.14
N SER A 231 14.84 -15.08 -9.68
CA SER A 231 16.27 -14.91 -9.91
C SER A 231 16.53 -14.84 -11.41
N LEU A 232 17.58 -14.12 -11.79
CA LEU A 232 18.01 -13.97 -13.17
C LEU A 232 19.26 -14.83 -13.38
N PHE A 233 19.24 -15.67 -14.40
CA PHE A 233 20.35 -16.52 -14.82
C PHE A 233 20.76 -16.07 -16.22
N GLU A 234 21.97 -15.55 -16.35
CA GLU A 234 22.60 -15.32 -17.67
C GLU A 234 22.93 -16.68 -18.30
N LEU A 235 22.76 -16.78 -19.62
CA LEU A 235 22.91 -18.02 -20.37
C LEU A 235 24.12 -17.93 -21.31
N GLU A 236 24.75 -19.06 -21.66
CA GLU A 236 25.94 -19.08 -22.52
C GLU A 236 25.70 -18.42 -23.90
N ASN A 237 24.46 -18.40 -24.37
CA ASN A 237 24.08 -17.76 -25.64
C ASN A 237 23.95 -16.21 -25.56
N GLY A 238 24.18 -15.61 -24.39
CA GLY A 238 24.06 -14.17 -24.13
C GLY A 238 22.65 -13.68 -23.80
N GLY A 239 21.66 -14.57 -23.76
CA GLY A 239 20.32 -14.31 -23.23
C GLY A 239 20.25 -14.50 -21.72
N ALA A 240 19.02 -14.52 -21.19
CA ALA A 240 18.81 -14.81 -19.77
C ALA A 240 17.48 -15.52 -19.49
N LEU A 241 17.48 -16.37 -18.47
CA LEU A 241 16.29 -16.95 -17.87
C LEU A 241 15.97 -16.21 -16.57
N LYS A 242 14.84 -15.50 -16.52
CA LYS A 242 14.24 -15.07 -15.26
C LYS A 242 13.36 -16.21 -14.75
N LEU A 243 13.65 -16.73 -13.56
CA LEU A 243 13.03 -17.95 -13.03
C LEU A 243 12.52 -17.71 -11.60
N THR A 244 11.33 -18.21 -11.26
CA THR A 244 10.92 -18.26 -9.84
C THR A 244 11.75 -19.28 -9.08
N THR A 245 12.52 -18.82 -8.10
CA THR A 245 13.46 -19.64 -7.30
C THR A 245 13.02 -19.82 -5.85
N GLY A 246 11.95 -19.13 -5.43
CA GLY A 246 11.38 -19.31 -4.11
C GLY A 246 10.07 -18.59 -3.88
N HIS A 247 9.44 -18.90 -2.74
CA HIS A 247 8.26 -18.20 -2.23
C HIS A 247 8.54 -17.59 -0.86
N TYR A 248 8.09 -16.34 -0.68
CA TYR A 248 7.99 -15.69 0.61
C TYR A 248 6.75 -16.17 1.37
N THR A 249 6.96 -16.44 2.66
CA THR A 249 5.91 -16.67 3.65
C THR A 249 6.13 -15.72 4.83
N GLY A 250 5.09 -15.46 5.62
CA GLY A 250 5.27 -14.75 6.89
C GLY A 250 6.08 -15.56 7.91
N PRO A 251 6.57 -14.95 9.00
CA PRO A 251 7.36 -15.63 10.02
C PRO A 251 6.72 -16.88 10.65
N LYS A 252 5.38 -17.01 10.61
CA LYS A 252 4.68 -18.24 11.05
C LYS A 252 4.50 -19.29 9.94
N GLY A 253 5.09 -19.07 8.77
CA GLY A 253 4.91 -19.90 7.58
C GLY A 253 3.65 -19.54 6.78
N THR A 254 3.01 -18.39 7.04
CA THR A 254 1.78 -17.97 6.36
C THR A 254 2.05 -17.73 4.86
N PRO A 255 1.45 -18.52 3.95
CA PRO A 255 1.75 -18.43 2.52
C PRO A 255 1.11 -17.21 1.86
N VAL A 256 1.85 -16.53 0.98
CA VAL A 256 1.38 -15.36 0.22
C VAL A 256 1.05 -15.71 -1.24
N GLN A 257 1.85 -16.56 -1.90
CA GLN A 257 1.68 -16.88 -3.32
C GLN A 257 0.27 -17.40 -3.64
N HIS A 258 -0.36 -16.81 -4.66
CA HIS A 258 -1.73 -17.06 -5.13
C HIS A 258 -2.86 -16.88 -4.09
N LYS A 259 -2.55 -16.44 -2.87
CA LYS A 259 -3.52 -16.25 -1.76
C LYS A 259 -3.66 -14.80 -1.33
N GLY A 260 -2.55 -14.06 -1.37
CA GLY A 260 -2.44 -12.74 -0.76
C GLY A 260 -2.58 -12.77 0.76
N VAL A 261 -2.55 -11.59 1.35
CA VAL A 261 -2.68 -11.33 2.78
C VAL A 261 -4.10 -10.84 3.04
N GLU A 262 -4.92 -11.71 3.63
CA GLU A 262 -6.26 -11.31 4.09
C GLU A 262 -6.14 -10.30 5.26
N PRO A 263 -6.83 -9.14 5.21
CA PRO A 263 -6.74 -8.11 6.25
C PRO A 263 -7.45 -8.53 7.55
N ASN A 264 -6.94 -8.05 8.69
CA ASN A 264 -7.60 -8.19 9.99
C ASN A 264 -8.94 -7.44 10.04
N ILE A 265 -9.04 -6.31 9.32
CA ILE A 265 -10.24 -5.48 9.24
C ILE A 265 -10.61 -5.27 7.77
N LYS A 266 -11.57 -6.06 7.27
CA LYS A 266 -12.13 -5.88 5.92
C LYS A 266 -12.87 -4.55 5.82
N MET A 267 -12.64 -3.81 4.73
CA MET A 267 -13.35 -2.56 4.41
C MET A 267 -13.76 -2.53 2.94
N LYS A 268 -14.78 -1.73 2.61
CA LYS A 268 -15.24 -1.59 1.22
C LYS A 268 -14.17 -0.85 0.39
N PRO A 269 -13.90 -1.27 -0.87
CA PRO A 269 -12.93 -0.59 -1.73
C PRO A 269 -13.13 0.93 -1.78
N GLY A 270 -12.05 1.67 -1.54
CA GLY A 270 -12.04 3.13 -1.53
C GLY A 270 -12.52 3.79 -0.24
N THR A 271 -13.03 3.03 0.74
CA THR A 271 -13.47 3.57 2.04
C THR A 271 -12.42 3.47 3.14
N GLU A 272 -11.30 2.79 2.90
CA GLU A 272 -10.36 2.34 3.95
C GLU A 272 -9.76 3.51 4.72
N HIS A 273 -9.29 4.55 4.01
CA HIS A 273 -8.66 5.73 4.62
C HIS A 273 -9.64 6.51 5.51
N ALA A 274 -10.81 6.88 4.98
CA ALA A 274 -11.80 7.65 5.73
C ALA A 274 -12.45 6.80 6.84
N GLY A 275 -12.79 5.54 6.55
CA GLY A 275 -13.42 4.60 7.48
C GLY A 275 -12.51 4.20 8.64
N MET A 276 -11.22 3.98 8.40
CA MET A 276 -10.27 3.68 9.48
C MET A 276 -10.00 4.94 10.33
N HIS A 277 -9.81 6.10 9.73
CA HIS A 277 -9.70 7.36 10.49
C HIS A 277 -10.98 7.63 11.31
N LYS A 278 -12.18 7.42 10.75
CA LYS A 278 -13.46 7.48 11.46
C LYS A 278 -13.48 6.56 12.69
N ARG A 279 -13.10 5.29 12.51
CA ARG A 279 -13.03 4.31 13.61
C ARG A 279 -12.09 4.74 14.72
N LEU A 280 -10.94 5.33 14.40
CA LEU A 280 -9.99 5.83 15.41
C LEU A 280 -10.55 7.02 16.21
N VAL A 281 -11.15 8.01 15.53
CA VAL A 281 -11.69 9.19 16.21
C VAL A 281 -12.94 8.85 17.01
N THR A 282 -13.85 8.01 16.52
CA THR A 282 -15.04 7.63 17.30
C THR A 282 -14.69 6.76 18.50
N SER A 283 -13.75 5.83 18.37
CA SER A 283 -13.25 5.04 19.50
C SER A 283 -12.64 5.92 20.60
N ASP A 284 -11.91 6.96 20.19
CA ASP A 284 -11.30 7.94 21.10
C ASP A 284 -12.34 8.83 21.82
N LEU A 285 -13.36 9.29 21.09
CA LEU A 285 -14.47 10.07 21.64
C LEU A 285 -15.31 9.24 22.64
N VAL A 286 -15.58 7.96 22.33
CA VAL A 286 -16.26 7.02 23.23
C VAL A 286 -15.43 6.79 24.50
N ALA A 287 -14.12 6.55 24.38
CA ALA A 287 -13.23 6.40 25.53
C ALA A 287 -13.17 7.66 26.42
N ARG A 288 -13.36 8.85 25.83
CA ARG A 288 -13.50 10.13 26.55
C ARG A 288 -14.94 10.45 27.01
N GLY A 289 -15.86 9.49 26.95
CA GLY A 289 -17.23 9.63 27.47
C GLY A 289 -18.18 10.50 26.64
N TYR A 290 -17.84 10.82 25.38
CA TYR A 290 -18.71 11.61 24.51
C TYR A 290 -19.96 10.81 24.12
N GLN A 291 -21.09 11.50 24.01
CA GLN A 291 -22.35 10.91 23.62
C GLN A 291 -22.53 10.90 22.09
N PHE A 292 -22.83 9.71 21.55
CA PHE A 292 -23.28 9.58 20.18
C PHE A 292 -24.65 10.25 19.98
N ILE A 293 -24.78 11.01 18.90
CA ILE A 293 -26.05 11.56 18.42
C ILE A 293 -26.23 11.11 16.96
N LYS A 294 -27.43 10.61 16.62
CA LYS A 294 -27.74 10.19 15.25
C LYS A 294 -27.75 11.42 14.32
N GLY A 295 -26.87 11.42 13.33
CA GLY A 295 -26.77 12.52 12.36
C GLY A 295 -27.90 12.56 11.32
N PRO A 296 -28.11 13.71 10.68
CA PRO A 296 -29.06 13.86 9.58
C PRO A 296 -28.58 13.12 8.32
N THR A 297 -29.53 12.66 7.50
CA THR A 297 -29.31 12.13 6.15
C THR A 297 -29.48 13.23 5.09
N GLY A 298 -29.02 12.99 3.86
CA GLY A 298 -29.21 13.92 2.73
C GLY A 298 -28.65 15.31 2.97
N VAL A 299 -27.46 15.40 3.57
CA VAL A 299 -26.87 16.68 3.97
C VAL A 299 -26.38 17.46 2.75
N ALA A 300 -26.98 18.62 2.51
CA ALA A 300 -26.51 19.58 1.50
C ALA A 300 -25.12 20.14 1.86
N GLN A 301 -24.32 20.44 0.83
CA GLN A 301 -22.91 20.84 0.99
C GLN A 301 -22.69 22.10 1.85
N SER A 302 -23.66 23.02 1.88
CA SER A 302 -23.60 24.29 2.60
C SER A 302 -24.56 24.35 3.80
N LYS A 303 -25.00 23.19 4.31
CA LYS A 303 -25.97 23.10 5.41
C LYS A 303 -25.52 23.87 6.65
N VAL A 304 -26.40 24.73 7.17
CA VAL A 304 -26.31 25.27 8.53
C VAL A 304 -26.80 24.21 9.50
N PHE A 305 -25.99 23.88 10.51
CA PHE A 305 -26.34 22.98 11.59
C PHE A 305 -26.74 23.79 12.82
N ASN A 306 -27.96 23.59 13.29
CA ASN A 306 -28.46 24.17 14.55
C ASN A 306 -28.14 23.19 15.68
N VAL A 307 -27.35 23.63 16.64
CA VAL A 307 -26.99 22.88 17.85
C VAL A 307 -27.77 23.47 19.00
N GLU A 308 -28.81 22.76 19.42
CA GLU A 308 -29.66 23.12 20.56
C GLU A 308 -29.09 22.51 21.84
N PHE A 309 -28.98 23.33 22.88
CA PHE A 309 -28.44 22.98 24.18
C PHE A 309 -29.60 22.59 25.12
N THR A 310 -29.36 21.70 26.08
CA THR A 310 -30.41 21.20 26.98
C THR A 310 -31.01 22.26 27.89
N GLN A 311 -30.29 23.36 28.13
CA GLN A 311 -30.69 24.49 28.95
C GLN A 311 -30.38 25.81 28.24
N LYS A 312 -31.00 26.91 28.69
CA LYS A 312 -30.67 28.27 28.25
C LYS A 312 -29.28 28.62 28.76
N MET A 313 -28.31 28.72 27.86
CA MET A 313 -26.92 29.04 28.16
C MET A 313 -26.68 30.54 28.29
N ASN A 314 -27.53 31.39 27.71
CA ASN A 314 -27.31 32.84 27.66
C ASN A 314 -25.88 33.16 27.17
N PHE A 315 -25.53 32.72 25.96
CA PHE A 315 -24.16 32.86 25.43
C PHE A 315 -23.71 34.32 25.45
N GLY A 316 -22.78 34.64 26.34
CA GLY A 316 -22.26 36.00 26.51
C GLY A 316 -21.34 36.46 25.36
N PRO A 317 -20.70 37.63 25.50
CA PRO A 317 -19.71 38.09 24.52
C PRO A 317 -18.45 37.20 24.46
N ALA A 318 -18.16 36.43 25.53
CA ALA A 318 -17.09 35.45 25.61
C ALA A 318 -17.41 34.19 24.78
N LYS A 319 -17.03 34.22 23.51
CA LYS A 319 -17.40 33.25 22.48
C LYS A 319 -16.38 32.12 22.35
N ASP A 320 -16.43 31.11 23.22
CA ASP A 320 -15.62 29.87 23.05
C ASP A 320 -16.21 28.95 21.96
N PHE A 321 -16.23 29.47 20.73
CA PHE A 321 -16.66 28.77 19.52
C PHE A 321 -15.69 27.66 19.08
N ASN A 322 -14.51 27.57 19.70
CA ASN A 322 -13.47 26.61 19.31
C ASN A 322 -13.84 25.17 19.73
N LYS A 323 -14.73 25.02 20.72
CA LYS A 323 -15.29 23.75 21.19
C LYS A 323 -16.39 23.16 20.29
N MET A 324 -16.67 23.74 19.13
CA MET A 324 -17.52 23.13 18.10
C MET A 324 -16.70 22.89 16.84
N GLU A 325 -16.62 21.65 16.37
CA GLU A 325 -15.81 21.28 15.21
C GLU A 325 -16.61 20.52 14.16
N LEU A 326 -16.26 20.72 12.89
CA LEU A 326 -16.80 19.97 11.77
C LEU A 326 -15.65 19.25 11.09
N VAL A 327 -15.54 17.94 11.32
CA VAL A 327 -14.41 17.11 10.90
C VAL A 327 -14.73 16.38 9.61
N LYS A 328 -13.84 16.41 8.63
CA LYS A 328 -13.91 15.53 7.46
C LYS A 328 -13.11 14.26 7.73
N PHE A 329 -13.72 13.08 7.60
CA PHE A 329 -12.97 11.84 7.75
C PHE A 329 -11.95 11.64 6.62
N GLY A 330 -10.83 10.99 6.94
CA GLY A 330 -9.60 11.01 6.12
C GLY A 330 -8.90 12.39 6.02
N SER A 331 -9.20 13.34 6.90
CA SER A 331 -8.62 14.70 6.86
C SER A 331 -8.66 15.39 8.24
N VAL A 332 -8.72 16.73 8.27
CA VAL A 332 -8.75 17.58 9.48
C VAL A 332 -10.14 18.19 9.74
N SER A 333 -10.29 19.01 10.78
CA SER A 333 -11.45 19.89 10.93
C SER A 333 -11.46 20.99 9.85
N ILE A 334 -12.65 21.29 9.33
CA ILE A 334 -12.84 22.29 8.28
C ILE A 334 -13.20 23.65 8.86
N GLN A 335 -12.81 24.71 8.15
CA GLN A 335 -13.14 26.07 8.53
C GLN A 335 -14.65 26.28 8.53
N THR A 336 -15.16 26.93 9.58
CA THR A 336 -16.58 27.03 9.90
C THR A 336 -16.95 28.39 10.48
N ALA A 337 -18.06 28.96 10.01
CA ALA A 337 -18.69 30.12 10.62
C ALA A 337 -19.60 29.68 11.76
N LYS A 338 -19.54 30.39 12.89
CA LYS A 338 -20.25 30.04 14.13
C LYS A 338 -20.87 31.29 14.76
N LYS A 339 -22.08 31.15 15.31
CA LYS A 339 -22.78 32.22 16.05
C LYS A 339 -23.78 31.61 17.04
N ALA A 340 -24.10 32.34 18.11
CA ALA A 340 -25.32 32.10 18.86
C ALA A 340 -26.51 32.57 18.00
N SER A 341 -27.58 31.78 17.94
CA SER A 341 -28.84 32.16 17.28
C SER A 341 -29.87 32.71 18.25
N ASN A 342 -29.84 32.24 19.50
CA ASN A 342 -30.64 32.68 20.64
C ASN A 342 -29.95 32.19 21.93
N ASP A 343 -30.64 32.23 23.07
CA ASP A 343 -30.13 31.82 24.38
C ASP A 343 -29.87 30.30 24.55
N LYS A 344 -30.41 29.46 23.66
CA LYS A 344 -30.37 27.99 23.72
C LYS A 344 -29.70 27.31 22.52
N THR A 345 -29.52 28.02 21.40
CA THR A 345 -29.07 27.44 20.12
C THR A 345 -27.88 28.18 19.54
N MET A 346 -26.86 27.44 19.13
CA MET A 346 -25.74 27.93 18.32
C MET A 346 -25.81 27.33 16.91
N THR A 347 -25.40 28.09 15.89
CA THR A 347 -25.27 27.57 14.53
C THR A 347 -23.81 27.34 14.18
N ILE A 348 -23.51 26.25 13.47
CA ILE A 348 -22.23 26.02 12.80
C ILE A 348 -22.48 25.75 11.31
N GLN A 349 -21.75 26.44 10.45
CA GLN A 349 -21.86 26.34 8.99
C GLN A 349 -20.47 26.17 8.36
N PRO A 350 -20.28 25.27 7.39
CA PRO A 350 -19.01 25.13 6.69
C PRO A 350 -18.70 26.40 5.87
N ALA A 351 -17.47 26.92 5.97
CA ALA A 351 -17.06 28.16 5.30
C ALA A 351 -16.85 27.99 3.78
N LYS A 352 -16.76 26.75 3.30
CA LYS A 352 -16.76 26.35 1.88
C LYS A 352 -17.66 25.12 1.73
N PRO A 353 -18.29 24.88 0.55
CA PRO A 353 -19.12 23.70 0.34
C PRO A 353 -18.40 22.39 0.71
N MET A 354 -19.03 21.55 1.53
CA MET A 354 -18.53 20.22 1.88
C MET A 354 -18.47 19.31 0.65
N ALA A 355 -17.58 18.32 0.66
CA ALA A 355 -17.41 17.40 -0.48
C ALA A 355 -18.60 16.42 -0.59
N LEU A 356 -19.20 16.32 -1.78
CA LEU A 356 -20.29 15.37 -2.08
C LEU A 356 -19.87 13.93 -1.78
N GLY A 357 -20.78 13.15 -1.20
CA GLY A 357 -20.56 11.74 -0.83
C GLY A 357 -19.54 11.49 0.29
N ALA A 358 -18.85 12.52 0.80
CA ALA A 358 -17.88 12.35 1.87
C ALA A 358 -18.55 12.30 3.25
N GLU A 359 -17.95 11.54 4.15
CA GLU A 359 -18.37 11.45 5.54
C GLU A 359 -17.72 12.54 6.40
N TYR A 360 -18.53 13.12 7.28
CA TYR A 360 -18.15 14.17 8.21
C TYR A 360 -18.67 13.86 9.62
N MET A 361 -18.19 14.62 10.60
CA MET A 361 -18.69 14.58 11.96
C MET A 361 -18.71 15.96 12.58
N LEU A 362 -19.87 16.35 13.11
CA LEU A 362 -19.99 17.49 14.01
C LEU A 362 -19.63 17.01 15.42
N ILE A 363 -18.69 17.69 16.07
CA ILE A 363 -18.28 17.43 17.46
C ILE A 363 -18.61 18.67 18.28
N VAL A 364 -19.21 18.46 19.45
CA VAL A 364 -19.40 19.50 20.47
C VAL A 364 -18.63 19.05 21.70
N HIS A 365 -17.57 19.75 22.05
CA HIS A 365 -16.72 19.44 23.20
C HIS A 365 -17.36 19.92 24.51
N PRO A 366 -17.09 19.26 25.64
CA PRO A 366 -17.52 19.76 26.94
C PRO A 366 -16.78 21.07 27.28
N GLY A 367 -17.35 21.84 28.20
CA GLY A 367 -16.80 23.11 28.66
C GLY A 367 -17.22 24.33 27.84
N ILE A 368 -18.21 24.23 26.93
CA ILE A 368 -18.84 25.43 26.35
C ILE A 368 -19.62 26.12 27.46
N ALA A 369 -19.20 27.31 27.85
CA ALA A 369 -19.76 28.07 28.97
C ALA A 369 -20.85 29.06 28.54
N GLY A 370 -21.85 29.21 29.40
CA GLY A 370 -22.87 30.25 29.34
C GLY A 370 -22.53 31.44 30.25
N ALA A 371 -23.12 32.62 30.00
CA ALA A 371 -22.91 33.78 30.88
C ALA A 371 -23.55 33.61 32.27
N ASN A 372 -24.43 32.63 32.42
CA ASN A 372 -25.07 32.24 33.69
C ASN A 372 -24.27 31.18 34.49
N GLY A 373 -23.01 30.92 34.13
CA GLY A 373 -22.17 29.93 34.81
C GLY A 373 -22.45 28.48 34.44
N LEU A 374 -23.46 28.20 33.61
CA LEU A 374 -23.67 26.86 33.06
C LEU A 374 -22.53 26.45 32.12
N SER A 375 -22.26 25.17 32.03
CA SER A 375 -21.30 24.62 31.07
C SER A 375 -21.73 23.27 30.52
N VAL A 376 -21.40 22.98 29.26
CA VAL A 376 -21.65 21.66 28.68
C VAL A 376 -20.80 20.62 29.40
N VAL A 377 -21.40 19.82 30.27
CA VAL A 377 -20.68 18.79 31.06
C VAL A 377 -20.25 17.58 30.22
N LYS A 378 -20.99 17.26 29.15
CA LYS A 378 -20.77 16.07 28.33
C LYS A 378 -20.70 16.44 26.85
N GLY A 379 -19.58 16.10 26.21
CA GLY A 379 -19.42 16.30 24.77
C GLY A 379 -20.31 15.37 23.95
N THR A 380 -20.61 15.76 22.71
CA THR A 380 -21.37 14.96 21.75
C THR A 380 -20.63 14.81 20.43
N TYR A 381 -20.94 13.74 19.69
CA TYR A 381 -20.47 13.56 18.32
C TYR A 381 -21.57 13.03 17.40
N THR A 382 -21.66 13.64 16.22
CA THR A 382 -22.77 13.49 15.28
C THR A 382 -22.20 13.24 13.89
N PRO A 383 -21.95 11.98 13.50
CA PRO A 383 -21.46 11.64 12.16
C PRO A 383 -22.60 11.71 11.13
N PHE A 384 -22.29 12.18 9.93
CA PHE A 384 -23.24 12.29 8.80
C PHE A 384 -22.51 12.19 7.45
N THR A 385 -23.27 11.98 6.39
CA THR A 385 -22.75 11.92 5.01
C THR A 385 -23.38 13.03 4.17
N VAL A 386 -22.55 13.74 3.41
CA VAL A 386 -23.02 14.74 2.42
C VAL A 386 -23.64 14.01 1.24
N GLN A 387 -24.77 14.51 0.74
CA GLN A 387 -25.50 13.90 -0.38
C GLN A 387 -24.60 13.60 -1.60
N ALA A 388 -24.91 12.54 -2.32
CA ALA A 388 -24.19 12.17 -3.53
C ALA A 388 -24.59 13.08 -4.72
N ARG A 389 -23.75 13.18 -5.75
CA ARG A 389 -24.02 14.03 -6.93
C ARG A 389 -25.32 13.66 -7.65
N ALA A 390 -25.67 12.37 -7.70
CA ALA A 390 -26.93 11.90 -8.28
C ALA A 390 -28.17 12.35 -7.48
N GLU A 391 -28.07 12.39 -6.15
CA GLU A 391 -29.15 12.87 -5.27
C GLU A 391 -29.29 14.40 -5.30
N ALA A 392 -28.19 15.10 -5.56
CA ALA A 392 -28.13 16.56 -5.65
C ALA A 392 -28.66 17.13 -6.98
N LEU A 393 -28.86 16.29 -8.00
CA LEU A 393 -29.42 16.66 -9.32
C LEU A 393 -30.88 16.23 -9.50
N ALA A 394 -31.43 15.47 -8.55
CA ALA A 394 -32.82 14.99 -8.54
C ALA A 394 -33.76 15.88 -7.69
N LYS A 395 -33.30 17.08 -7.32
CA LYS A 395 -33.98 18.12 -6.53
C LYS A 395 -33.62 19.48 -7.10
#